data_AF-F9VNQ9-F1
#
_entry.id   AF-F9VNQ9-F1
#
_cell.length_a   1.000
_cell.length_b   1.000
_cell.length_c   1.000
_cell.angle_alpha   90.00
_cell.angle_beta   90.00
_cell.angle_gamma   90.00
#
_symmetry.space_group_name_H-M   'P 1'
#
loop_
_entity.id
_entity.type
_entity.pdbx_description
1 polymer ?
#
loop_
_entity_poly.entity_id
_entity_poly.type
_entity_poly.pdbx_seq_one_letter_code
_entity_poly.pdbx_strand_id
1 'polypeptide(L)'
;MDCHSAGGKGNIISTKTVRIVRSASSKEFNRIIIFVDSDYEDPNSIENRLKDMLKRAGEDIGKVCIIVFKPHIEILLLPQENNPLDYLRTHERYEKSDLPRRISNINLDKVGKLRSFQKIVRVLNDP
;
A
#
# COMPACT_ATOMS: atom_id res chain seq x y z
N MET A 1 -2.51 -3.63 -16.65
CA MET A 1 -2.49 -3.51 -15.18
C MET A 1 -3.66 -4.33 -14.65
N ASP A 2 -3.41 -5.30 -13.77
CA ASP A 2 -4.45 -6.14 -13.15
C ASP A 2 -4.51 -5.79 -11.65
N CYS A 3 -5.68 -5.37 -11.16
CA CYS A 3 -5.85 -4.79 -9.83
C CYS A 3 -6.80 -5.64 -8.98
N HIS A 4 -6.33 -6.05 -7.80
CA HIS A 4 -7.09 -6.89 -6.88
C HIS A 4 -7.14 -6.25 -5.49
N SER A 5 -8.26 -6.43 -4.79
CA SER A 5 -8.40 -6.02 -3.39
C SER A 5 -8.58 -7.24 -2.49
N ALA A 6 -7.72 -7.36 -1.47
CA ALA A 6 -7.86 -8.37 -0.43
C ALA A 6 -9.06 -8.08 0.49
N GLY A 7 -9.43 -6.81 0.70
CA GLY A 7 -10.54 -6.39 1.56
C GLY A 7 -10.32 -6.68 3.06
N GLY A 8 -10.91 -5.84 3.93
CA GLY A 8 -10.98 -6.03 5.38
C GLY A 8 -10.03 -5.13 6.20
N LYS A 9 -10.53 -4.64 7.35
CA LYS A 9 -9.70 -4.05 8.42
C LYS A 9 -8.84 -5.16 9.05
N GLY A 10 -7.54 -4.93 9.19
CA GLY A 10 -6.67 -5.70 10.10
C GLY A 10 -6.18 -7.09 9.68
N ASN A 11 -6.48 -7.61 8.48
CA ASN A 11 -6.01 -8.96 8.07
C ASN A 11 -5.42 -8.99 6.64
N ILE A 12 -4.48 -8.08 6.38
CA ILE A 12 -3.66 -8.09 5.15
C ILE A 12 -2.80 -9.36 5.04
N ILE A 13 -2.49 -9.98 6.19
CA ILE A 13 -1.93 -11.34 6.27
C ILE A 13 -3.10 -12.32 6.18
N SER A 14 -3.55 -12.59 4.97
CA SER A 14 -4.61 -13.56 4.72
C SER A 14 -4.24 -14.49 3.58
N THR A 15 -4.85 -15.67 3.61
CA THR A 15 -4.80 -16.63 2.51
C THR A 15 -5.29 -16.04 1.19
N LYS A 16 -6.14 -14.99 1.24
CA LYS A 16 -6.59 -14.26 0.04
C LYS A 16 -5.46 -13.47 -0.61
N THR A 17 -4.60 -12.80 0.16
CA THR A 17 -3.41 -12.12 -0.37
C THR A 17 -2.51 -13.10 -1.09
N VAL A 18 -2.25 -14.27 -0.49
CA VAL A 18 -1.47 -15.35 -1.14
C VAL A 18 -2.13 -15.81 -2.44
N ARG A 19 -3.45 -16.05 -2.44
CA ARG A 19 -4.18 -16.47 -3.64
C ARG A 19 -4.10 -15.45 -4.76
N ILE A 20 -4.21 -14.16 -4.46
CA ILE A 20 -4.08 -13.07 -5.44
C ILE A 20 -2.66 -13.07 -6.02
N VAL A 21 -1.64 -13.10 -5.17
CA VAL A 21 -0.24 -13.11 -5.61
C VAL A 21 0.03 -14.32 -6.49
N ARG A 22 -0.40 -15.52 -6.10
CA ARG A 22 -0.22 -16.75 -6.89
C ARG A 22 -0.88 -16.65 -8.29
N SER A 23 -2.09 -16.11 -8.34
CA SER A 23 -2.82 -15.88 -9.61
C SER A 23 -2.12 -14.84 -10.50
N ALA A 24 -1.48 -13.84 -9.89
CA ALA A 24 -0.68 -12.87 -10.61
C ALA A 24 0.65 -13.48 -11.10
N SER A 25 1.32 -14.29 -10.27
CA SER A 25 2.56 -15.01 -10.61
C SER A 25 2.39 -15.89 -11.85
N SER A 26 1.23 -16.52 -12.04
CA SER A 26 0.94 -17.35 -13.22
C SER A 26 0.72 -16.58 -14.52
N LYS A 27 0.62 -15.24 -14.47
CA LYS A 27 0.37 -14.38 -15.64
C LYS A 27 1.63 -13.68 -16.17
N GLU A 28 2.82 -14.14 -15.76
CA GLU A 28 4.13 -13.60 -16.17
C GLU A 28 4.30 -12.09 -15.93
N PHE A 29 3.67 -11.53 -14.89
CA PHE A 29 3.95 -10.14 -14.52
C PHE A 29 5.39 -9.97 -14.06
N ASN A 30 6.06 -8.93 -14.55
CA ASN A 30 7.42 -8.58 -14.15
C ASN A 30 7.49 -8.21 -12.66
N ARG A 31 6.45 -7.56 -12.14
CA ARG A 31 6.38 -7.04 -10.77
C ARG A 31 4.95 -7.14 -10.22
N ILE A 32 4.86 -7.39 -8.92
CA ILE A 32 3.60 -7.36 -8.16
C ILE A 32 3.76 -6.30 -7.06
N ILE A 33 2.89 -5.29 -7.06
CA ILE A 33 2.93 -4.22 -6.06
C ILE A 33 1.77 -4.41 -5.07
N ILE A 34 2.08 -4.47 -3.78
CA ILE A 34 1.10 -4.61 -2.71
C ILE A 34 1.07 -3.31 -1.92
N PHE A 35 -0.08 -2.64 -1.91
CA PHE A 35 -0.34 -1.44 -1.13
C PHE A 35 -1.04 -1.78 0.18
N VAL A 36 -0.55 -1.24 1.29
CA VAL A 36 -0.98 -1.58 2.64
C VAL A 36 -1.03 -0.35 3.52
N ASP A 37 -2.13 -0.15 4.23
CA ASP A 37 -2.20 0.81 5.34
C ASP A 37 -1.54 0.17 6.58
N SER A 38 -0.72 0.93 7.32
CA SER A 38 -0.03 0.40 8.49
C SER A 38 -0.93 0.30 9.72
N ASP A 39 -2.06 1.01 9.73
CA ASP A 39 -2.98 1.08 10.86
C ASP A 39 -2.23 1.36 12.18
N TYR A 40 -1.24 2.26 12.12
CA TYR A 40 -0.33 2.65 13.22
C TYR A 40 0.71 1.61 13.66
N GLU A 41 0.74 0.42 13.08
CA GLU A 41 1.83 -0.55 13.29
C GLU A 41 3.14 -0.10 12.61
N ASP A 42 4.26 -0.70 13.04
CA ASP A 42 5.56 -0.47 12.41
C ASP A 42 5.58 -1.00 10.95
N PRO A 43 5.91 -0.15 9.96
CA PRO A 43 5.94 -0.55 8.56
C PRO A 43 6.89 -1.71 8.25
N ASN A 44 8.06 -1.78 8.91
CA ASN A 44 9.02 -2.85 8.64
C ASN A 44 8.49 -4.20 9.15
N SER A 45 7.84 -4.21 10.31
CA SER A 45 7.14 -5.38 10.84
C SER A 45 6.10 -5.93 9.87
N ILE A 46 5.24 -5.06 9.32
CA ILE A 46 4.24 -5.44 8.31
C ILE A 46 4.91 -6.03 7.06
N GLU A 47 5.93 -5.34 6.52
CA GLU A 47 6.65 -5.81 5.34
C GLU A 47 7.26 -7.20 5.54
N ASN A 48 7.91 -7.42 6.69
CA ASN A 48 8.54 -8.71 7.01
C ASN A 48 7.49 -9.82 7.16
N ARG A 49 6.40 -9.56 7.88
CA ARG A 49 5.31 -10.53 8.05
C ARG A 49 4.68 -10.94 6.71
N LEU A 50 4.50 -9.99 5.80
CA LEU A 50 4.00 -10.27 4.45
C LEU A 50 4.99 -11.07 3.61
N LYS A 51 6.27 -10.71 3.63
CA LYS A 51 7.33 -11.47 2.93
C LYS A 51 7.40 -12.90 3.45
N ASP A 52 7.37 -13.09 4.77
CA ASP A 52 7.41 -14.41 5.39
C ASP A 52 6.20 -15.25 5.00
N MET A 53 4.99 -14.66 5.00
CA MET A 53 3.77 -15.34 4.56
C MET A 53 3.89 -15.81 3.09
N LEU A 54 4.32 -14.93 2.19
CA LEU A 54 4.47 -15.26 0.76
C LEU A 54 5.57 -16.29 0.53
N LYS A 55 6.71 -16.16 1.22
CA LYS A 55 7.81 -17.12 1.18
C LYS A 55 7.38 -18.51 1.64
N ARG A 56 6.63 -18.61 2.75
CA ARG A 56 6.07 -19.89 3.23
C ARG A 56 5.08 -20.50 2.26
N ALA A 57 4.40 -19.68 1.45
CA ALA A 57 3.50 -20.14 0.40
C ALA A 57 4.22 -20.54 -0.91
N GLY A 58 5.55 -20.44 -0.97
CA GLY A 58 6.36 -20.78 -2.14
C GLY A 58 6.41 -19.71 -3.22
N GLU A 59 6.00 -18.48 -2.93
CA GLU A 59 6.01 -17.38 -3.90
C GLU A 59 7.40 -16.73 -4.01
N ASP A 60 7.77 -16.30 -5.23
CA ASP A 60 9.00 -15.57 -5.48
C ASP A 60 8.88 -14.11 -4.98
N ILE A 61 9.45 -13.87 -3.80
CA ILE A 61 9.47 -12.54 -3.18
C ILE A 61 10.32 -11.52 -3.95
N GLY A 62 11.17 -11.94 -4.88
CA GLY A 62 12.00 -11.04 -5.69
C GLY A 62 11.18 -10.13 -6.61
N LYS A 63 10.00 -10.61 -7.03
CA LYS A 63 9.06 -9.84 -7.88
C LYS A 63 8.04 -9.03 -7.08
N VAL A 64 7.99 -9.18 -5.75
CA VAL A 64 6.96 -8.58 -4.91
C VAL A 64 7.48 -7.32 -4.22
N CYS A 65 6.86 -6.18 -4.52
CA CYS A 65 7.13 -4.90 -3.91
C CYS A 65 6.01 -4.52 -2.94
N ILE A 66 6.29 -4.47 -1.64
CA ILE A 66 5.30 -4.09 -0.61
C ILE A 66 5.47 -2.61 -0.28
N ILE A 67 4.41 -1.82 -0.34
CA ILE A 67 4.41 -0.39 -0.04
C ILE A 67 3.44 -0.16 1.11
N VAL A 68 4.00 0.20 2.27
CA VAL A 68 3.24 0.44 3.49
C VAL A 68 3.08 1.94 3.71
N PHE A 69 1.85 2.43 3.79
CA PHE A 69 1.50 3.80 4.14
C PHE A 69 1.35 3.93 5.66
N LYS A 70 1.99 4.94 6.26
CA LYS A 70 1.90 5.19 7.71
C LYS A 70 1.17 6.51 7.97
N PRO A 71 0.04 6.52 8.69
CA PRO A 71 -0.73 5.35 9.14
C PRO A 71 -1.59 4.73 8.02
N HIS A 72 -2.06 5.55 7.08
CA HIS A 72 -2.97 5.15 5.99
C HIS A 72 -2.61 5.89 4.70
N ILE A 73 -3.08 5.41 3.55
CA ILE A 73 -2.86 6.03 2.23
C ILE A 73 -3.26 7.51 2.16
N GLU A 74 -4.20 7.95 3.00
CA GLU A 74 -4.59 9.36 3.16
C GLU A 74 -3.42 10.28 3.59
N ILE A 75 -2.30 9.72 4.06
CA ILE A 75 -1.04 10.47 4.25
C ILE A 75 -0.54 11.13 2.96
N LEU A 76 -0.94 10.63 1.79
CA LEU A 76 -0.65 11.26 0.51
C LEU A 76 -1.44 12.57 0.31
N LEU A 77 -2.62 12.69 0.91
CA LEU A 77 -3.44 13.90 0.85
C LEU A 77 -3.02 14.91 1.91
N LEU A 78 -2.77 14.45 3.14
CA LEU A 78 -2.40 15.29 4.28
C LEU A 78 -1.13 14.77 4.98
N PRO A 79 0.06 14.94 4.36
CA PRO A 79 1.32 14.37 4.86
C PRO A 79 1.81 14.95 6.20
N GLN A 80 1.29 16.11 6.60
CA GLN A 80 1.61 16.76 7.87
C GLN A 80 0.74 16.29 9.05
N GLU A 81 -0.35 15.58 8.79
CA GLU A 81 -1.28 15.16 9.82
C GLU A 81 -0.86 13.82 10.43
N ASN A 82 -0.86 13.74 11.77
CA ASN A 82 -0.56 12.49 12.48
C ASN A 82 -1.61 11.41 12.20
N ASN A 83 -2.86 11.81 12.00
CA ASN A 83 -3.98 10.94 11.64
C ASN A 83 -4.78 11.56 10.48
N PRO A 84 -4.29 11.40 9.24
CA PRO A 84 -4.89 12.01 8.05
C PRO A 84 -6.34 11.58 7.82
N LEU A 85 -6.65 10.31 8.08
CA LEU A 85 -7.98 9.74 7.83
C LEU A 85 -9.04 10.37 8.76
N ASP A 86 -8.75 10.44 10.06
CA ASP A 86 -9.70 11.02 11.01
C ASP A 86 -9.82 12.53 10.84
N TYR A 87 -8.73 13.22 10.49
CA TYR A 87 -8.79 14.64 10.13
C TYR A 87 -9.76 14.86 8.97
N LEU A 88 -9.58 14.12 7.86
CA LEU A 88 -10.41 14.24 6.66
C LEU A 88 -11.89 13.91 6.93
N ARG A 89 -12.17 12.89 7.74
CA ARG A 89 -13.54 12.54 8.12
C ARG A 89 -14.22 13.63 8.94
N THR A 90 -13.48 14.20 9.90
CA THR A 90 -14.00 15.20 10.83
C THR A 90 -14.26 16.54 10.15
N HIS A 91 -13.35 16.98 9.29
CA HIS A 91 -13.40 18.34 8.71
C HIS A 91 -14.01 18.38 7.32
N GLU A 92 -13.90 17.30 6.54
CA GLU A 92 -14.22 17.30 5.12
C GLU A 92 -15.23 16.21 4.71
N ARG A 93 -15.82 15.51 5.70
CA ARG A 93 -16.76 14.39 5.49
C ARG A 93 -16.24 13.34 4.50
N TYR A 94 -14.93 13.12 4.53
CA TYR A 94 -14.25 12.24 3.60
C TYR A 94 -14.73 10.79 3.70
N GLU A 95 -15.01 10.21 2.53
CA GLU A 95 -15.18 8.77 2.36
C GLU A 95 -13.98 8.19 1.59
N LYS A 96 -13.62 6.92 1.84
CA LYS A 96 -12.47 6.29 1.17
C LYS A 96 -12.64 6.20 -0.35
N SER A 97 -13.88 6.20 -0.83
CA SER A 97 -14.28 6.32 -2.24
C SER A 97 -13.87 7.65 -2.88
N ASP A 98 -13.60 8.70 -2.09
CA ASP A 98 -13.17 10.01 -2.59
C ASP A 98 -11.70 10.05 -2.97
N LEU A 99 -10.88 9.09 -2.50
CA LEU A 99 -9.44 9.08 -2.72
C LEU A 99 -9.06 9.30 -4.19
N PRO A 100 -9.65 8.60 -5.20
CA PRO A 100 -9.30 8.79 -6.61
C PRO A 100 -9.59 10.21 -7.11
N ARG A 101 -10.67 10.84 -6.62
CA ARG A 101 -11.05 12.21 -7.03
C ARG A 101 -10.13 13.26 -6.42
N ARG A 102 -9.48 12.93 -5.30
CA ARG A 102 -8.60 13.84 -4.56
C ARG A 102 -7.12 13.68 -4.92
N ILE A 103 -6.76 12.76 -5.81
CA ILE A 103 -5.37 12.55 -6.26
C ILE A 103 -4.76 13.84 -6.84
N SER A 104 -5.55 14.67 -7.54
CA SER A 104 -5.11 15.96 -8.08
C SER A 104 -4.63 16.95 -7.02
N ASN A 105 -5.03 16.73 -5.76
CA ASN A 105 -4.72 17.63 -4.65
C ASN A 105 -3.45 17.21 -3.89
N ILE A 106 -2.80 16.11 -4.31
CA ILE A 106 -1.55 15.65 -3.71
C ILE A 106 -0.46 16.68 -4.00
N ASN A 107 0.08 17.27 -2.94
CA ASN A 107 1.24 18.14 -3.02
C ASN A 107 2.52 17.29 -3.11
N LEU A 108 3.09 17.18 -4.32
CA LEU A 108 4.27 16.37 -4.62
C LEU A 108 5.50 16.77 -3.80
N ASP A 109 5.69 18.06 -3.51
CA ASP A 109 6.84 18.54 -2.72
C ASP A 109 6.77 18.04 -1.28
N LYS A 110 5.56 17.95 -0.72
CA LYS A 110 5.34 17.43 0.63
C LYS A 110 5.43 15.91 0.67
N VAL A 111 4.78 15.21 -0.27
CA VAL A 111 4.79 13.73 -0.27
C VAL A 111 6.12 13.14 -0.71
N GLY A 112 6.95 13.89 -1.44
CA GLY A 112 8.29 13.47 -1.87
C GLY A 112 9.21 13.03 -0.72
N LYS A 113 8.94 13.50 0.50
CA LYS A 113 9.68 13.14 1.72
C LYS A 113 9.18 11.85 2.37
N LEU A 114 7.99 11.36 1.99
CA LEU A 114 7.41 10.14 2.57
C LEU A 114 8.14 8.91 2.05
N ARG A 115 8.56 8.04 2.97
CA ARG A 115 9.22 6.76 2.62
C ARG A 115 8.36 5.90 1.69
N SER A 116 7.05 5.87 1.89
CA SER A 116 6.10 5.15 1.02
C SER A 116 6.11 5.70 -0.40
N PHE A 117 6.06 7.02 -0.56
CA PHE A 117 6.10 7.68 -1.87
C PHE A 117 7.43 7.48 -2.58
N GLN A 118 8.56 7.63 -1.88
CA GLN A 118 9.89 7.33 -2.41
C GLN A 118 9.99 5.88 -2.89
N LYS A 119 9.37 4.94 -2.16
CA LYS A 119 9.31 3.53 -2.55
C LYS A 119 8.44 3.32 -3.80
N ILE A 120 7.30 4.02 -3.93
CA ILE A 120 6.49 4.01 -5.17
C ILE A 120 7.34 4.46 -6.36
N VAL A 121 7.97 5.62 -6.26
CA VAL A 121 8.79 6.20 -7.34
C VAL A 121 9.92 5.24 -7.72
N ARG A 122 10.61 4.65 -6.74
CA ARG A 122 11.66 3.65 -7.00
C ARG A 122 11.12 2.42 -7.71
N VAL A 123 10.01 1.85 -7.24
CA VAL A 123 9.45 0.62 -7.81
C VAL A 123 8.96 0.82 -9.24
N LEU A 124 8.41 2.00 -9.56
CA LEU A 124 7.90 2.33 -10.89
C LEU A 124 8.98 2.73 -11.90
N ASN A 125 10.14 3.25 -11.44
CA ASN A 125 11.24 3.68 -12.32
C ASN A 125 12.39 2.67 -12.41
N ASP A 126 12.32 1.58 -11.66
CA ASP A 126 13.31 0.52 -11.70
C ASP A 126 13.00 -0.38 -12.92
N PRO A 127 13.93 -0.50 -13.88
CA PRO A 127 13.69 -1.09 -15.20
C PRO A 127 13.34 -2.59 -15.17
#